data_AF-A0A661DXY2-F1
#
_entry.id   AF-A0A661DXY2-F1
#
_cell.length_a   1.000
_cell.length_b   1.000
_cell.length_c   1.000
_cell.angle_alpha   90.00
_cell.angle_beta   90.00
_cell.angle_gamma   90.00
#
_symmetry.space_group_name_H-M   'P 1'
#
loop_
_entity.id
_entity.type
_entity.pdbx_description
1 polymer ?
#
loop_
_entity_poly.entity_id
_entity_poly.type
_entity_poly.pdbx_seq_one_letter_code
_entity_poly.pdbx_strand_id
1 'polypeptide(L)' 'MVNDEVKMGKRNECYSCEHRRNISGDTHISCMNPDRNMEGNIHGMKNGWFQYPYNFDPCWKLVPCANFKEKVVKHYGK' A
#
# COMPACT_ATOMS: atom_id res chain seq x y z
N MET A 1 -19.83 17.83 -11.40
CA MET A 1 -19.89 16.60 -10.59
C MET A 1 -19.09 15.56 -11.36
N VAL A 2 -17.85 15.29 -11.00
CA VAL A 2 -17.10 14.19 -11.61
C VAL A 2 -17.15 13.05 -10.62
N ASN A 3 -17.92 12.02 -10.95
CA ASN A 3 -17.88 10.75 -10.25
C ASN A 3 -16.63 10.01 -10.72
N ASP A 4 -15.47 10.38 -10.17
CA ASP A 4 -14.24 9.62 -10.37
C ASP A 4 -14.31 8.40 -9.45
N GLU A 5 -14.81 7.28 -9.98
CA GLU A 5 -14.61 5.98 -9.36
C GLU A 5 -13.09 5.78 -9.19
N VAL A 6 -12.61 5.80 -7.93
CA VAL A 6 -11.20 5.58 -7.63
C VAL A 6 -10.84 4.16 -8.03
N LYS A 7 -10.32 3.98 -9.25
CA LYS A 7 -9.88 2.68 -9.75
C LYS A 7 -8.71 2.21 -8.91
N MET A 8 -8.90 1.09 -8.22
CA MET A 8 -7.85 0.42 -7.45
C MET A 8 -6.71 -0.01 -8.38
N GLY A 9 -5.46 0.20 -7.96
CA GLY A 9 -4.27 -0.19 -8.70
C GLY A 9 -3.01 -0.13 -7.83
N LYS A 10 -1.84 -0.34 -8.45
CA LYS A 10 -0.57 -0.48 -7.72
C LYS A 10 -0.26 0.63 -6.71
N ARG A 11 -0.72 1.86 -6.99
CA ARG A 11 -0.46 3.06 -6.17
C ARG A 11 -1.35 3.19 -4.93
N ASN A 12 -2.45 2.44 -4.84
CA ASN A 12 -3.41 2.58 -3.74
C ASN A 12 -3.94 1.24 -3.20
N GLU A 13 -3.71 0.10 -3.87
CA GLU A 13 -4.14 -1.23 -3.40
C GLU A 13 -3.66 -1.55 -1.99
N CYS A 14 -2.46 -1.10 -1.61
CA CYS A 14 -1.93 -1.36 -0.28
C CYS A 14 -2.80 -0.75 0.83
N TYR A 15 -3.52 0.35 0.60
CA TYR A 15 -4.39 0.97 1.61
C TYR A 15 -5.58 0.10 2.01
N SER A 16 -6.05 -0.75 1.10
CA SER A 16 -7.14 -1.70 1.33
C SER A 16 -6.65 -3.13 1.58
N CYS A 17 -5.33 -3.34 1.74
CA CYS A 17 -4.75 -4.65 1.94
C CYS A 17 -4.84 -5.13 3.41
N GLU A 18 -5.17 -6.40 3.63
CA GLU A 18 -5.18 -7.05 4.95
C GLU A 18 -3.80 -7.02 5.63
N HIS A 19 -2.73 -7.07 4.84
CA HIS A 19 -1.34 -7.10 5.32
C HIS A 19 -0.77 -5.73 5.66
N ARG A 20 -1.51 -4.64 5.38
CA ARG A 20 -1.10 -3.27 5.71
C ARG A 20 -1.06 -3.06 7.22
N ARG A 21 -0.06 -2.31 7.67
CA ARG A 21 0.03 -1.79 9.04
C ARG A 21 0.29 -0.29 9.02
N ASN A 22 -0.28 0.39 10.02
CA ASN A 22 0.04 1.78 10.29
C ASN A 22 1.36 1.82 11.07
N ILE A 23 2.17 2.82 10.81
CA ILE A 23 3.35 3.14 11.61
C ILE A 23 2.97 4.28 12.55
N SER A 24 3.27 4.15 13.84
CA SER A 24 2.90 5.18 14.82
C SER A 24 3.65 6.47 14.54
N GLY A 25 2.92 7.58 14.39
CA GLY A 25 3.51 8.90 14.12
C GLY A 25 3.98 9.12 12.68
N ASP A 26 3.72 8.19 11.76
CA ASP A 26 4.09 8.31 10.35
C ASP A 26 2.85 8.17 9.46
N THR A 27 2.84 8.89 8.33
CA THR A 27 1.78 8.82 7.31
C THR A 27 1.97 7.66 6.34
N HIS A 28 3.19 7.15 6.23
CA HIS A 28 3.51 5.96 5.46
C HIS A 28 3.01 4.68 6.14
N ILE A 29 3.15 3.58 5.42
CA ILE A 29 2.66 2.27 5.86
C ILE A 29 3.80 1.25 5.89
N SER A 30 3.56 0.15 6.61
CA SER A 30 4.39 -1.04 6.54
C SER A 30 3.58 -2.25 6.07
N CYS A 31 4.28 -3.27 5.56
CA CYS A 31 3.68 -4.50 5.03
C CYS A 31 4.15 -5.72 5.83
N MET A 32 3.19 -6.55 6.27
CA MET A 32 3.47 -7.81 6.97
C MET A 32 3.65 -9.02 6.06
N ASN A 33 3.36 -8.90 4.76
CA ASN A 33 3.48 -9.97 3.79
C ASN A 33 4.16 -9.44 2.50
N PRO A 34 5.47 -9.18 2.56
CA PRO A 34 6.18 -8.50 1.48
C PRO A 34 6.19 -9.35 0.20
N ASP A 35 6.00 -8.69 -0.94
CA ASP A 35 6.25 -9.27 -2.26
C ASP A 35 7.75 -9.14 -2.57
N ARG A 36 8.40 -10.26 -2.89
CA ARG A 36 9.83 -10.32 -3.19
C ARG A 36 10.20 -9.56 -4.47
N ASN A 37 9.25 -9.42 -5.39
CA ASN A 37 9.44 -8.76 -6.68
C ASN A 37 8.95 -7.31 -6.67
N MET A 38 8.74 -6.71 -5.49
CA MET A 38 8.27 -5.33 -5.38
C MET A 38 9.35 -4.35 -5.86
N GLU A 39 8.98 -3.49 -6.80
CA GLU A 39 9.85 -2.47 -7.35
C GLU A 39 9.39 -1.06 -6.98
N GLY A 40 10.34 -0.21 -6.58
CA GLY A 40 10.12 1.17 -6.19
C GLY A 40 10.69 2.17 -7.20
N ASN A 41 10.03 3.32 -7.32
CA ASN A 41 10.57 4.44 -8.07
C ASN A 41 11.83 4.99 -7.37
N ILE A 42 12.92 5.19 -8.13
CA ILE A 42 14.21 5.68 -7.62
C ILE A 42 14.08 7.00 -6.86
N HIS A 43 13.17 7.90 -7.29
CA HIS A 43 12.94 9.17 -6.59
C HIS A 43 12.38 8.94 -5.17
N GLY A 44 11.38 8.08 -5.03
CA GLY A 44 10.82 7.73 -3.72
C GLY A 44 11.84 7.05 -2.80
N MET A 45 12.66 6.15 -3.37
CA MET A 45 13.72 5.47 -2.61
C MET A 45 14.80 6.43 -2.10
N LYS A 46 15.29 7.34 -2.96
CA LYS A 46 16.34 8.30 -2.60
C LYS A 46 15.91 9.32 -1.55
N ASN A 47 14.62 9.67 -1.50
CA ASN A 47 14.07 10.59 -0.51
C ASN A 47 13.57 9.88 0.76
N GLY A 48 13.71 8.55 0.86
CA GLY A 48 13.24 7.79 2.03
C GLY A 48 11.72 7.59 2.08
N TRP A 49 10.98 7.93 1.02
CA TRP A 49 9.53 7.75 0.94
C TRP A 49 9.11 6.34 0.48
N PHE A 50 10.08 5.53 0.06
CA PHE A 50 9.84 4.15 -0.32
C PHE A 50 10.92 3.22 0.23
N GLN A 51 10.80 2.89 1.52
CA GLN A 51 11.61 1.88 2.21
C GLN A 51 10.77 0.61 2.43
N TYR A 52 10.36 -0.02 1.33
CA TYR A 52 9.55 -1.24 1.36
C TYR A 52 10.36 -2.41 1.99
N PRO A 53 9.76 -3.24 2.87
CA PRO A 53 8.36 -3.21 3.33
C PRO A 53 8.10 -2.42 4.62
N TYR A 54 9.11 -1.75 5.19
CA TYR A 54 9.08 -1.26 6.56
C TYR A 54 8.47 0.14 6.72
N ASN A 55 8.68 1.03 5.76
CA ASN A 55 8.16 2.40 5.78
C ASN A 55 8.08 2.92 4.33
N PHE A 56 6.89 2.90 3.73
CA PHE A 56 6.74 3.29 2.33
C PHE A 56 5.38 3.93 2.02
N ASP A 57 5.40 4.85 1.06
CA ASP A 57 4.20 5.33 0.37
C ASP A 57 3.97 4.48 -0.90
N PRO A 58 2.84 3.74 -1.00
CA PRO A 58 2.48 2.94 -2.16
C PRO A 58 2.45 3.70 -3.50
N CYS A 59 2.33 5.03 -3.49
CA CYS A 59 2.34 5.83 -4.72
C CYS A 59 3.63 5.64 -5.55
N TRP A 60 4.74 5.27 -4.88
CA TRP A 60 6.04 5.03 -5.49
C TRP A 60 6.24 3.60 -6.04
N LYS A 61 5.25 2.71 -5.93
CA LYS A 61 5.32 1.36 -6.52
C LYS A 61 5.32 1.40 -8.05
N LEU A 62 6.20 0.60 -8.66
CA LEU A 62 6.26 0.44 -10.12
C LEU A 62 5.40 -0.72 -10.62
N VAL A 63 5.13 -1.72 -9.76
CA VAL A 63 4.37 -2.93 -10.08
C VAL A 63 3.22 -3.16 -9.11
N PRO A 64 2.12 -3.83 -9.54
CA PRO A 64 1.13 -4.40 -8.62
C PRO A 64 1.79 -5.43 -7.67
N CYS A 65 1.21 -5.62 -6.50
CA CYS A 65 1.70 -6.56 -5.48
C CYS A 65 1.06 -7.93 -5.67
N ALA A 66 1.87 -8.97 -5.88
CA ALA A 66 1.39 -10.36 -6.01
C ALA A 66 0.75 -10.88 -4.71
N ASN A 67 1.16 -10.32 -3.56
CA ASN A 67 0.62 -10.66 -2.25
C ASN A 67 -0.53 -9.75 -1.79
N PHE A 68 -1.12 -8.95 -2.69
CA PHE A 68 -2.27 -8.12 -2.32
C PHE A 68 -3.46 -9.00 -1.94
N LYS A 69 -4.08 -8.69 -0.80
CA LYS A 69 -5.30 -9.34 -0.33
C LYS A 69 -6.24 -8.30 0.24
N GLU A 70 -7.40 -8.15 -0.39
CA GLU A 70 -8.40 -7.17 0.04
C GLU A 70 -8.89 -7.45 1.47
N LYS A 71 -8.96 -6.40 2.29
CA LYS A 71 -9.44 -6.50 3.66
C LYS A 71 -10.96 -6.71 3.66
N VAL A 72 -11.39 -7.91 4.02
CA VAL A 72 -12.81 -8.23 4.21
C VAL A 72 -13.32 -7.54 5.49
N VAL A 73 -14.19 -6.54 5.34
CA VAL A 73 -14.84 -5.87 6.47
C VAL A 73 -15.99 -6.75 6.96
N LYS A 74 -15.78 -7.51 8.04
CA LYS A 74 -16.87 -8.26 8.68
C LYS A 74 -17.67 -7.30 9.56
N HIS A 75 -18.85 -6.88 9.10
CA HIS A 75 -19.82 -6.21 9.95
C HIS A 75 -20.42 -7.25 10.90
N TYR A 76 -19.92 -7.31 12.14
CA TYR A 76 -20.63 -8.03 13.19
C TYR A 76 -21.91 -7.25 13.49
N GLY A 77 -23.04 -7.82 13.08
CA GLY A 77 -24.36 -7.26 13.30
C GLY A 77 -24.55 -6.89 14.76
N LYS A 78 -25.00 -5.66 14.98
CA LYS A 78 -25.39 -5.14 16.28
C LYS A 78 -26.91 -5.21 16.39
#